data_AF-A0A955ZGN0-F1
#
_entry.id   AF-A0A955ZGN0-F1
#
_cell.length_a   1.000
_cell.length_b   1.000
_cell.length_c   1.000
_cell.angle_alpha   90.00
_cell.angle_beta   90.00
_cell.angle_gamma   90.00
#
_symmetry.space_group_name_H-M   'P 1'
#
loop_
_entity.id
_entity.type
_entity.pdbx_description
1 polymer ?
#
loop_
_entity_poly.entity_id
_entity_poly.type
_entity_poly.pdbx_seq_one_letter_code
_entity_poly.pdbx_strand_id
1 'polypeptide(L)'
;DLVYLSMIESGFMPKARSPVGAAGLWQFMPETGKIYGLSQDRWADQRFHLEASTEAAADFLADLYRRFQSWDMAMASYNMGYGGLMGAMRRYNTNDYWALAKLEGSLPWETTLYVPKILAAAIVGRNLAAFGFEGVEPEPALDVAELRVPPATPLARVARACGKTVSSKDIEALNPELRAGRTPPQGEYPVKVPRERGADCDKGLAGARLATPSHDQHVVKQGQTLEEIARERGTTVAKLTELNAIHRGERVQGGTVLLVPRGALSSGGSHTTTEPGDKPSVVVTQQMFVYPDRTRVFYRVQAGDTLPQIGEALGVTVDDLRRWNDVDPSARLVEGMTLQVFPAREKDLSRVSVLAERDVRPIPVGSEEFFELHNDKHRARVVVTAKAGDTLASIGKKHGVSAGLMERVNRRGRNDALAAGDRVVLWLTPKKPKPAPAASPEPTVVGSAPDPAPTPLAPISAPVAEALPQLPQ
;
A
#
# COMPACT_ATOMS: atom_id res chain seq x y z
N ASP A 1 1.47 9.74 -37.76
CA ASP A 1 2.51 8.81 -37.26
C ASP A 1 2.51 8.69 -35.75
N LEU A 2 2.56 9.77 -34.97
CA LEU A 2 2.54 9.68 -33.49
C LEU A 2 1.32 8.93 -32.90
N VAL A 3 0.19 8.83 -33.62
CA VAL A 3 -0.94 7.96 -33.21
C VAL A 3 -0.55 6.48 -33.08
N TYR A 4 0.41 5.99 -33.87
CA TYR A 4 0.91 4.62 -33.77
C TYR A 4 1.80 4.40 -32.53
N LEU A 5 2.23 5.47 -31.84
CA LEU A 5 2.82 5.35 -30.50
C LEU A 5 1.80 4.77 -29.51
N SER A 6 0.56 5.29 -29.49
CA SER A 6 -0.51 4.72 -28.65
C SER A 6 -0.88 3.28 -29.02
N MET A 7 -0.76 2.91 -30.31
CA MET A 7 -0.87 1.51 -30.75
C MET A 7 0.25 0.63 -30.17
N ILE A 8 1.50 1.09 -30.17
CA ILE A 8 2.63 0.33 -29.61
C ILE A 8 2.58 0.28 -28.07
N GLU A 9 2.10 1.33 -27.41
CA GLU A 9 1.96 1.41 -25.95
C GLU A 9 0.81 0.55 -25.40
N SER A 10 -0.36 0.57 -26.05
CA SER A 10 -1.58 -0.01 -25.49
C SER A 10 -2.44 -0.83 -26.46
N GLY A 11 -2.10 -0.89 -27.75
CA GLY A 11 -3.01 -1.41 -28.77
C GLY A 11 -4.33 -0.63 -28.86
N PHE A 12 -4.30 0.67 -28.51
CA PHE A 12 -5.47 1.53 -28.29
C PHE A 12 -6.45 1.06 -27.20
N MET A 13 -6.03 0.21 -26.25
CA MET A 13 -6.91 -0.24 -25.16
C MET A 13 -7.02 0.84 -24.06
N PRO A 14 -8.17 1.52 -23.85
CA PRO A 14 -8.26 2.66 -22.93
C PRO A 14 -8.08 2.27 -21.46
N LYS A 15 -8.18 0.98 -21.12
CA LYS A 15 -8.02 0.43 -19.76
C LYS A 15 -6.69 -0.31 -19.56
N ALA A 16 -5.76 -0.24 -20.51
CA ALA A 16 -4.45 -0.89 -20.41
C ALA A 16 -3.66 -0.43 -19.17
N ARG A 17 -2.98 -1.37 -18.51
CA ARG A 17 -2.11 -1.11 -17.36
C ARG A 17 -0.86 -1.98 -17.45
N SER A 18 0.31 -1.39 -17.33
CA SER A 18 1.57 -2.14 -17.26
C SER A 18 1.84 -2.64 -15.83
N PRO A 19 2.66 -3.70 -15.65
CA PRO A 19 3.07 -4.17 -14.32
C PRO A 19 3.83 -3.12 -13.49
N VAL A 20 4.43 -2.12 -14.14
CA VAL A 20 5.20 -1.03 -13.50
C VAL A 20 4.37 0.24 -13.25
N GLY A 21 3.06 0.22 -13.55
CA GLY A 21 2.11 1.28 -13.16
C GLY A 21 1.77 2.31 -14.24
N ALA A 22 2.26 2.12 -15.47
CA ALA A 22 1.83 2.89 -16.63
C ALA A 22 0.36 2.57 -16.98
N ALA A 23 -0.38 3.54 -17.53
CA ALA A 23 -1.84 3.44 -17.67
C ALA A 23 -2.43 4.15 -18.89
N GLY A 24 -3.52 3.56 -19.42
CA GLY A 24 -4.37 4.14 -20.47
C GLY A 24 -3.80 4.03 -21.89
N LEU A 25 -4.45 4.72 -22.83
CA LEU A 25 -4.09 4.72 -24.27
C LEU A 25 -2.63 5.04 -24.53
N TRP A 26 -2.06 5.93 -23.73
CA TRP A 26 -0.72 6.50 -23.90
C TRP A 26 0.27 5.98 -22.85
N GLN A 27 -0.12 5.00 -22.04
CA GLN A 27 0.71 4.41 -20.97
C GLN A 27 1.43 5.46 -20.10
N PHE A 28 0.69 6.45 -19.60
CA PHE A 28 1.27 7.46 -18.71
C PHE A 28 1.70 6.84 -17.38
N MET A 29 2.97 7.05 -17.00
CA MET A 29 3.43 6.87 -15.62
C MET A 29 2.72 7.88 -14.69
N PRO A 30 2.45 7.55 -13.42
CA PRO A 30 1.64 8.39 -12.53
C PRO A 30 2.13 9.84 -12.43
N GLU A 31 3.42 10.03 -12.14
CA GLU A 31 4.04 11.35 -11.97
C GLU A 31 4.07 12.16 -13.28
N THR A 32 4.39 11.52 -14.41
CA THR A 32 4.35 12.16 -15.73
C THR A 32 2.93 12.62 -16.06
N GLY A 33 1.91 11.79 -15.79
CA GLY A 33 0.52 12.16 -15.98
C GLY A 33 0.14 13.42 -15.21
N LYS A 34 0.52 13.52 -13.91
CA LYS A 34 0.26 14.71 -13.10
C LYS A 34 0.93 15.97 -13.66
N ILE A 35 2.16 15.85 -14.18
CA ILE A 35 2.90 16.98 -14.79
C ILE A 35 2.13 17.54 -16.00
N TYR A 36 1.51 16.67 -16.81
CA TYR A 36 0.66 17.05 -17.93
C TYR A 36 -0.84 17.10 -17.56
N GLY A 37 -1.15 17.48 -16.33
CA GLY A 37 -2.52 17.80 -15.89
C GLY A 37 -3.47 16.63 -15.63
N LEU A 38 -3.05 15.39 -15.83
CA LEU A 38 -3.88 14.19 -15.62
C LEU A 38 -4.02 13.87 -14.12
N SER A 39 -5.11 14.37 -13.54
CA SER A 39 -5.49 14.13 -12.15
C SER A 39 -5.76 12.65 -11.88
N GLN A 40 -5.32 12.20 -10.70
CA GLN A 40 -5.32 10.79 -10.29
C GLN A 40 -5.71 10.69 -8.82
N ASP A 41 -6.89 10.13 -8.56
CA ASP A 41 -7.35 9.78 -7.22
C ASP A 41 -8.03 8.39 -7.20
N ARG A 42 -8.78 8.13 -6.13
CA ARG A 42 -9.54 6.88 -5.91
C ARG A 42 -10.75 6.74 -6.83
N TRP A 43 -11.36 7.86 -7.19
CA TRP A 43 -12.61 7.99 -7.94
C TRP A 43 -12.37 8.08 -9.44
N ALA A 44 -11.39 8.89 -9.86
CA ALA A 44 -11.01 9.11 -11.25
C ALA A 44 -9.49 9.01 -11.46
N ASP A 45 -9.07 8.42 -12.59
CA ASP A 45 -7.67 8.44 -13.05
C ASP A 45 -7.64 8.84 -14.52
N GLN A 46 -7.38 10.13 -14.78
CA GLN A 46 -7.49 10.74 -16.11
C GLN A 46 -6.49 10.19 -17.14
N ARG A 47 -5.54 9.34 -16.74
CA ARG A 47 -4.70 8.61 -17.70
C ARG A 47 -5.50 7.64 -18.56
N PHE A 48 -6.64 7.14 -18.06
CA PHE A 48 -7.58 6.34 -18.87
C PHE A 48 -8.54 7.20 -19.69
N HIS A 49 -8.74 8.49 -19.36
CA HIS A 49 -9.67 9.37 -20.07
C HIS A 49 -9.14 9.70 -21.47
N LEU A 50 -9.88 9.35 -22.52
CA LEU A 50 -9.38 9.29 -23.90
C LEU A 50 -8.80 10.63 -24.40
N GLU A 51 -9.57 11.71 -24.34
CA GLU A 51 -9.21 13.02 -24.92
C GLU A 51 -8.16 13.70 -24.04
N ALA A 52 -8.42 13.88 -22.74
CA ALA A 52 -7.45 14.43 -21.79
C ALA A 52 -6.07 13.74 -21.84
N SER A 53 -6.02 12.39 -21.87
CA SER A 53 -4.74 11.69 -22.01
C SER A 53 -4.09 11.85 -23.39
N THR A 54 -4.89 12.07 -24.45
CA THR A 54 -4.39 12.35 -25.81
C THR A 54 -3.85 13.77 -25.94
N GLU A 55 -4.51 14.76 -25.35
CA GLU A 55 -4.03 16.15 -25.25
C GLU A 55 -2.72 16.20 -24.45
N ALA A 56 -2.69 15.56 -23.27
CA ALA A 56 -1.48 15.44 -22.46
C ALA A 56 -0.33 14.72 -23.19
N ALA A 57 -0.63 13.69 -24.00
CA ALA A 57 0.38 13.00 -24.82
C ALA A 57 0.91 13.88 -25.96
N ALA A 58 0.04 14.66 -26.60
CA ALA A 58 0.43 15.63 -27.62
C ALA A 58 1.33 16.72 -27.05
N ASP A 59 0.97 17.29 -25.89
CA ASP A 59 1.79 18.27 -25.18
C ASP A 59 3.15 17.69 -24.76
N PHE A 60 3.17 16.47 -24.20
CA PHE A 60 4.42 15.81 -23.80
C PHE A 60 5.33 15.54 -25.02
N LEU A 61 4.79 15.00 -26.11
CA LEU A 61 5.56 14.75 -27.33
C LEU A 61 6.04 16.07 -27.99
N ALA A 62 5.26 17.15 -27.92
CA ALA A 62 5.67 18.47 -28.35
C ALA A 62 6.80 19.03 -27.46
N ASP A 63 6.76 18.82 -26.14
CA ASP A 63 7.84 19.19 -25.22
C ASP A 63 9.14 18.46 -25.52
N LEU A 64 9.07 17.15 -25.75
CA LEU A 64 10.22 16.34 -26.12
C LEU A 64 10.77 16.75 -27.49
N TYR A 65 9.92 16.99 -28.48
CA TYR A 65 10.36 17.48 -29.79
C TYR A 65 11.01 18.86 -29.70
N ARG A 66 10.46 19.80 -28.92
CA ARG A 66 11.08 21.13 -28.70
C ARG A 66 12.49 21.01 -28.10
N ARG A 67 12.73 20.03 -27.23
CA ARG A 67 14.03 19.79 -26.58
C ARG A 67 15.05 19.09 -27.47
N PHE A 68 14.63 18.12 -28.29
CA PHE A 68 15.54 17.30 -29.10
C PHE A 68 15.61 17.69 -30.58
N GLN A 69 14.63 18.43 -31.09
CA GLN A 69 14.43 18.78 -32.52
C GLN A 69 14.40 17.53 -33.45
N SER A 70 14.08 16.37 -32.89
CA SER A 70 14.03 15.08 -33.58
C SER A 70 12.88 14.23 -33.01
N TRP A 71 12.04 13.70 -33.89
CA TRP A 71 10.93 12.82 -33.50
C TRP A 71 11.41 11.45 -33.02
N ASP A 72 12.49 10.92 -33.60
CA ASP A 72 13.09 9.65 -33.15
C ASP A 72 13.59 9.76 -31.71
N MET A 73 14.26 10.87 -31.37
CA MET A 73 14.68 11.14 -29.99
C MET A 73 13.51 11.45 -29.06
N ALA A 74 12.47 12.15 -29.53
CA ALA A 74 11.27 12.37 -28.74
C ALA A 74 10.57 11.05 -28.38
N MET A 75 10.41 10.14 -29.35
CA MET A 75 9.82 8.81 -29.12
C MET A 75 10.72 7.94 -28.21
N ALA A 76 12.04 7.90 -28.44
CA ALA A 76 12.97 7.20 -27.55
C ALA A 76 12.91 7.72 -26.10
N SER A 77 12.84 9.05 -25.93
CA SER A 77 12.70 9.71 -24.63
C SER A 77 11.33 9.49 -23.98
N TYR A 78 10.28 9.20 -24.76
CA TYR A 78 8.96 8.84 -24.23
C TYR A 78 9.05 7.49 -23.51
N ASN A 79 9.66 6.50 -24.16
CA ASN A 79 9.84 5.15 -23.62
C ASN A 79 10.83 5.07 -22.45
N MET A 80 12.06 5.61 -22.60
CA MET A 80 13.11 5.46 -21.57
C MET A 80 13.20 6.62 -20.56
N GLY A 81 12.40 7.67 -20.76
CA GLY A 81 12.46 8.91 -19.98
C GLY A 81 13.59 9.87 -20.40
N TYR A 82 13.30 11.16 -20.29
CA TYR A 82 14.21 12.26 -20.67
C TYR A 82 15.60 12.19 -20.03
N GLY A 83 15.67 11.89 -18.73
CA GLY A 83 16.95 11.78 -18.01
C GLY A 83 17.82 10.62 -18.51
N GLY A 84 17.20 9.50 -18.90
CA GLY A 84 17.87 8.33 -19.45
C GLY A 84 18.50 8.65 -20.81
N LEU A 85 17.71 9.19 -21.74
CA LEU A 85 18.20 9.55 -23.08
C LEU A 85 19.28 10.62 -23.03
N MET A 86 19.10 11.67 -22.21
CA MET A 86 20.14 12.69 -21.99
C MET A 86 21.43 12.11 -21.39
N GLY A 87 21.32 11.05 -20.58
CA GLY A 87 22.47 10.29 -20.08
C GLY A 87 23.21 9.54 -21.20
N ALA A 88 22.46 8.85 -22.07
CA ALA A 88 23.00 8.16 -23.24
C ALA A 88 23.70 9.12 -24.21
N MET A 89 23.04 10.22 -24.59
CA MET A 89 23.58 11.26 -25.48
C MET A 89 24.91 11.83 -24.97
N ARG A 90 25.01 12.11 -23.67
CA ARG A 90 26.26 12.57 -23.05
C ARG A 90 27.35 11.50 -23.02
N ARG A 91 27.01 10.24 -22.73
CA ARG A 91 28.01 9.15 -22.63
C ARG A 91 28.60 8.78 -23.98
N TYR A 92 27.78 8.73 -25.02
CA TYR A 92 28.19 8.33 -26.38
C TYR A 92 28.43 9.51 -27.32
N ASN A 93 28.37 10.75 -26.80
CA ASN A 93 28.63 12.00 -27.51
C ASN A 93 27.90 12.12 -28.86
N THR A 94 26.60 11.81 -28.87
CA THR A 94 25.76 11.89 -30.08
C THR A 94 24.32 12.27 -29.74
N ASN A 95 23.66 12.93 -30.68
CA ASN A 95 22.24 13.30 -30.66
C ASN A 95 21.44 12.63 -31.80
N ASP A 96 21.96 11.55 -32.38
CA ASP A 96 21.30 10.72 -33.38
C ASP A 96 20.80 9.40 -32.76
N TYR A 97 19.49 9.12 -32.90
CA TYR A 97 18.86 7.90 -32.36
C TYR A 97 19.41 6.63 -33.01
N TRP A 98 19.61 6.64 -34.32
CA TRP A 98 20.08 5.50 -35.11
C TRP A 98 21.58 5.23 -34.90
N ALA A 99 22.34 6.25 -34.51
CA ALA A 99 23.69 6.08 -33.99
C ALA A 99 23.66 5.42 -32.60
N LEU A 100 22.86 5.95 -31.66
CA LEU A 100 22.71 5.35 -30.33
C LEU A 100 22.25 3.88 -30.44
N ALA A 101 21.18 3.59 -31.17
CA ALA A 101 20.58 2.27 -31.33
C ALA A 101 21.55 1.16 -31.82
N LYS A 102 22.68 1.52 -32.43
CA LYS A 102 23.72 0.59 -32.92
C LYS A 102 24.90 0.41 -31.94
N LEU A 103 25.03 1.28 -30.95
CA LEU A 103 26.15 1.29 -30.00
C LEU A 103 25.83 0.41 -28.78
N GLU A 104 26.80 -0.38 -28.33
CA GLU A 104 26.63 -1.25 -27.18
C GLU A 104 26.48 -0.45 -25.87
N GLY A 105 25.43 -0.76 -25.09
CA GLY A 105 25.17 -0.13 -23.78
C GLY A 105 24.59 1.29 -23.81
N SER A 106 24.21 1.80 -24.99
CA SER A 106 23.67 3.16 -25.18
C SER A 106 22.22 3.30 -24.75
N LEU A 107 21.36 2.41 -25.21
CA LEU A 107 19.91 2.37 -25.00
C LEU A 107 19.52 0.97 -24.48
N PRO A 108 18.49 0.87 -23.63
CA PRO A 108 17.85 -0.41 -23.35
C PRO A 108 17.35 -1.07 -24.65
N TRP A 109 17.45 -2.39 -24.74
CA TRP A 109 17.03 -3.15 -25.93
C TRP A 109 15.58 -2.86 -26.36
N GLU A 110 14.69 -2.67 -25.38
CA GLU A 110 13.30 -2.26 -25.62
C GLU A 110 13.21 -0.92 -26.37
N THR A 111 13.96 0.08 -25.93
CA THR A 111 14.04 1.43 -26.53
C THR A 111 14.69 1.40 -27.92
N THR A 112 15.70 0.54 -28.12
CA THR A 112 16.32 0.28 -29.43
C THR A 112 15.32 -0.27 -30.45
N LEU A 113 14.30 -0.99 -30.00
CA LEU A 113 13.22 -1.50 -30.86
C LEU A 113 11.98 -0.58 -30.89
N TYR A 114 11.86 0.36 -29.96
CA TYR A 114 10.64 1.17 -29.77
C TYR A 114 10.34 2.08 -30.98
N VAL A 115 11.30 2.88 -31.43
CA VAL A 115 11.10 3.76 -32.59
C VAL A 115 10.89 2.96 -33.89
N PRO A 116 11.69 1.91 -34.20
CA PRO A 116 11.42 1.03 -35.34
C PRO A 116 10.02 0.40 -35.32
N LYS A 117 9.49 -0.02 -34.15
CA LYS A 117 8.13 -0.55 -34.02
C LYS A 117 7.07 0.49 -34.42
N ILE A 118 7.19 1.72 -33.95
CA ILE A 118 6.24 2.81 -34.28
C ILE A 118 6.29 3.13 -35.77
N LEU A 119 7.50 3.22 -36.35
CA LEU A 119 7.68 3.47 -37.78
C LEU A 119 7.13 2.31 -38.63
N ALA A 120 7.37 1.06 -38.24
CA ALA A 120 6.81 -0.11 -38.92
C ALA A 120 5.27 -0.14 -38.85
N ALA A 121 4.68 0.12 -37.67
CA ALA A 121 3.23 0.23 -37.50
C ALA A 121 2.65 1.37 -38.36
N ALA A 122 3.34 2.51 -38.45
CA ALA A 122 2.94 3.62 -39.31
C ALA A 122 3.03 3.30 -40.81
N ILE A 123 4.07 2.57 -41.23
CA ILE A 123 4.21 2.10 -42.62
C ILE A 123 3.09 1.13 -42.97
N VAL A 124 2.82 0.11 -42.15
CA VAL A 124 1.74 -0.85 -42.38
C VAL A 124 0.37 -0.16 -42.37
N GLY A 125 0.10 0.64 -41.33
CA GLY A 125 -1.19 1.31 -41.16
C GLY A 125 -1.53 2.36 -42.22
N ARG A 126 -0.53 2.92 -42.91
CA ARG A 126 -0.72 3.81 -44.07
C ARG A 126 -0.78 3.08 -45.42
N ASN A 127 -0.42 1.80 -45.46
CA ASN A 127 -0.30 1.02 -46.71
C ASN A 127 -1.02 -0.34 -46.60
N LEU A 128 -2.18 -0.39 -45.92
CA LEU A 128 -2.93 -1.61 -45.59
C LEU A 128 -3.01 -2.61 -46.77
N ALA A 129 -3.31 -2.12 -47.98
CA ALA A 129 -3.37 -2.92 -49.20
C ALA A 129 -2.07 -3.68 -49.51
N ALA A 130 -0.92 -3.00 -49.47
CA ALA A 130 0.38 -3.61 -49.74
C ALA A 130 0.79 -4.69 -48.72
N PHE A 131 0.13 -4.71 -47.55
CA PHE A 131 0.34 -5.70 -46.49
C PHE A 131 -0.83 -6.69 -46.33
N GLY A 132 -1.82 -6.69 -47.25
CA GLY A 132 -2.93 -7.66 -47.26
C GLY A 132 -4.10 -7.35 -46.31
N PHE A 133 -4.22 -6.10 -45.84
CA PHE A 133 -5.24 -5.65 -44.90
C PHE A 133 -6.40 -4.87 -45.57
N GLU A 134 -6.71 -5.14 -46.85
CA GLU A 134 -7.73 -4.41 -47.62
C GLU A 134 -9.16 -4.53 -47.06
N GLY A 135 -9.48 -5.64 -46.38
CA GLY A 135 -10.78 -5.90 -45.79
C GLY A 135 -10.93 -5.48 -44.32
N VAL A 136 -10.02 -4.65 -43.79
CA VAL A 136 -10.11 -4.16 -42.41
C VAL A 136 -11.03 -2.94 -42.34
N GLU A 137 -12.29 -3.17 -41.98
CA GLU A 137 -13.25 -2.10 -41.65
C GLU A 137 -12.84 -1.40 -40.34
N PRO A 138 -12.65 -0.07 -40.32
CA PRO A 138 -12.41 0.67 -39.08
C PRO A 138 -13.61 0.61 -38.13
N GLU A 139 -13.35 0.53 -36.82
CA GLU A 139 -14.41 0.73 -35.83
C GLU A 139 -14.98 2.16 -35.96
N PRO A 140 -16.31 2.35 -35.84
CA PRO A 140 -16.93 3.66 -35.92
C PRO A 140 -16.45 4.56 -34.78
N ALA A 141 -16.26 5.84 -35.06
CA ALA A 141 -15.91 6.82 -34.04
C ALA A 141 -16.95 6.85 -32.91
N LEU A 142 -16.48 7.04 -31.67
CA LEU A 142 -17.34 7.07 -30.48
C LEU A 142 -18.31 8.25 -30.53
N ASP A 143 -19.58 7.99 -30.84
CA ASP A 143 -20.62 9.03 -30.85
C ASP A 143 -21.22 9.26 -29.46
N VAL A 144 -20.63 10.19 -28.72
CA VAL A 144 -20.94 10.47 -27.32
C VAL A 144 -21.45 11.89 -27.08
N ALA A 145 -22.35 12.04 -26.12
CA ALA A 145 -22.68 13.32 -25.49
C ALA A 145 -22.09 13.36 -24.07
N GLU A 146 -21.61 14.52 -23.64
CA GLU A 146 -21.17 14.76 -22.26
C GLU A 146 -22.30 15.39 -21.45
N LEU A 147 -22.55 14.86 -20.24
CA LEU A 147 -23.53 15.39 -19.30
C LEU A 147 -22.86 15.72 -17.97
N ARG A 148 -23.25 16.84 -17.35
CA ARG A 148 -22.88 17.14 -15.97
C ARG A 148 -23.74 16.30 -15.02
N VAL A 149 -23.09 15.38 -14.31
CA VAL A 149 -23.74 14.41 -13.41
C VAL A 149 -23.41 14.76 -11.96
N PRO A 150 -24.41 14.78 -11.04
CA PRO A 150 -24.19 15.06 -9.63
C PRO A 150 -23.12 14.19 -8.97
N PRO A 151 -22.49 14.69 -7.88
CA PRO A 151 -21.49 13.92 -7.13
C PRO A 151 -22.04 12.58 -6.62
N ALA A 152 -21.14 11.60 -6.45
CA ALA A 152 -21.42 10.27 -5.90
C ALA A 152 -22.49 9.44 -6.65
N THR A 153 -22.85 9.82 -7.87
CA THR A 153 -23.91 9.18 -8.67
C THR A 153 -23.40 7.88 -9.28
N PRO A 154 -24.00 6.71 -8.96
CA PRO A 154 -23.62 5.45 -9.59
C PRO A 154 -23.85 5.48 -11.10
N LEU A 155 -22.93 4.91 -11.89
CA LEU A 155 -23.09 4.83 -13.35
C LEU A 155 -24.29 3.97 -13.76
N ALA A 156 -24.67 2.97 -12.95
CA ALA A 156 -25.94 2.25 -13.08
C ALA A 156 -27.21 3.12 -12.85
N ARG A 157 -27.09 4.33 -12.28
CA ARG A 157 -28.17 5.33 -12.26
C ARG A 157 -28.17 6.17 -13.54
N VAL A 158 -27.00 6.56 -14.04
CA VAL A 158 -26.85 7.25 -15.34
C VAL A 158 -27.41 6.39 -16.47
N ALA A 159 -26.98 5.12 -16.56
CA ALA A 159 -27.48 4.14 -17.53
C ALA A 159 -29.02 4.01 -17.51
N ARG A 160 -29.63 3.90 -16.32
CA ARG A 160 -31.09 3.84 -16.17
C ARG A 160 -31.80 5.14 -16.60
N ALA A 161 -31.18 6.31 -16.38
CA ALA A 161 -31.70 7.58 -16.87
C ALA A 161 -31.69 7.63 -18.42
N CYS A 162 -30.68 7.04 -19.05
CA CYS A 162 -30.59 6.86 -20.51
C CYS A 162 -31.59 5.84 -21.10
N GLY A 163 -32.36 5.15 -20.27
CA GLY A 163 -33.36 4.17 -20.70
C GLY A 163 -32.86 2.72 -20.72
N LYS A 164 -33.75 1.80 -21.13
CA LYS A 164 -33.55 0.34 -20.95
C LYS A 164 -32.48 -0.31 -21.84
N THR A 165 -32.02 0.37 -22.89
CA THR A 165 -31.05 -0.16 -23.86
C THR A 165 -29.61 0.15 -23.49
N VAL A 166 -29.37 1.02 -22.50
CA VAL A 166 -28.03 1.41 -22.03
C VAL A 166 -27.76 0.73 -20.70
N SER A 167 -26.68 -0.05 -20.62
CA SER A 167 -26.24 -0.74 -19.42
C SER A 167 -25.20 0.07 -18.63
N SER A 168 -24.95 -0.32 -17.37
CA SER A 168 -23.85 0.29 -16.58
C SER A 168 -22.50 0.07 -17.25
N LYS A 169 -22.30 -1.09 -17.90
CA LYS A 169 -21.05 -1.44 -18.58
C LYS A 169 -20.77 -0.54 -19.78
N ASP A 170 -21.80 -0.10 -20.49
CA ASP A 170 -21.65 0.80 -21.63
C ASP A 170 -21.16 2.18 -21.15
N ILE A 171 -21.77 2.70 -20.08
CA ILE A 171 -21.31 3.94 -19.43
C ILE A 171 -19.88 3.77 -18.86
N GLU A 172 -19.57 2.65 -18.22
CA GLU A 172 -18.22 2.34 -17.72
C GLU A 172 -17.18 2.13 -18.84
N ALA A 173 -17.60 1.79 -20.07
CA ALA A 173 -16.72 1.68 -21.23
C ALA A 173 -16.41 3.06 -21.83
N LEU A 174 -17.41 3.96 -21.87
CA LEU A 174 -17.24 5.33 -22.33
C LEU A 174 -16.48 6.23 -21.35
N ASN A 175 -16.49 5.91 -20.05
CA ASN A 175 -15.84 6.66 -18.96
C ASN A 175 -14.81 5.78 -18.21
N PRO A 176 -13.77 5.28 -18.89
CA PRO A 176 -12.81 4.32 -18.33
C PRO A 176 -11.98 4.89 -17.16
N GLU A 177 -11.92 6.20 -17.00
CA GLU A 177 -11.28 6.90 -15.88
C GLU A 177 -12.03 6.74 -14.56
N LEU A 178 -13.35 6.50 -14.58
CA LEU A 178 -14.17 6.37 -13.37
C LEU A 178 -14.01 4.99 -12.72
N ARG A 179 -13.14 4.92 -11.71
CA ARG A 179 -12.67 3.69 -11.07
C ARG A 179 -13.69 3.04 -10.13
N ALA A 180 -14.62 3.83 -9.59
CA ALA A 180 -15.52 3.40 -8.52
C ALA A 180 -16.96 3.09 -8.96
N GLY A 181 -17.20 2.94 -10.28
CA GLY A 181 -18.54 2.72 -10.85
C GLY A 181 -19.52 3.87 -10.57
N ARG A 182 -18.99 5.08 -10.31
CA ARG A 182 -19.74 6.31 -9.97
C ARG A 182 -18.91 7.56 -10.22
N THR A 183 -19.56 8.71 -10.26
CA THR A 183 -18.89 10.02 -10.24
C THR A 183 -18.21 10.30 -8.88
N PRO A 184 -17.14 11.11 -8.84
CA PRO A 184 -16.50 11.55 -7.61
C PRO A 184 -17.47 12.16 -6.59
N PRO A 185 -17.15 12.16 -5.28
CA PRO A 185 -18.04 12.62 -4.22
C PRO A 185 -18.17 14.14 -4.15
N GLN A 186 -17.37 14.90 -4.90
CA GLN A 186 -17.29 16.36 -4.86
C GLN A 186 -17.43 16.94 -6.27
N GLY A 187 -18.23 18.00 -6.40
CA GLY A 187 -18.55 18.63 -7.68
C GLY A 187 -19.46 17.80 -8.58
N GLU A 188 -20.00 18.43 -9.63
CA GLU A 188 -20.55 17.67 -10.76
C GLU A 188 -19.41 17.17 -11.64
N TYR A 189 -19.55 15.98 -12.20
CA TYR A 189 -18.54 15.36 -13.06
C TYR A 189 -19.07 15.21 -14.48
N PRO A 190 -18.25 15.47 -15.53
CA PRO A 190 -18.62 15.18 -16.90
C PRO A 190 -18.69 13.67 -17.13
N VAL A 191 -19.84 13.15 -17.56
CA VAL A 191 -20.02 11.73 -17.89
C VAL A 191 -20.50 11.61 -19.32
N LYS A 192 -19.78 10.82 -20.11
CA LYS A 192 -20.12 10.47 -21.48
C LYS A 192 -21.22 9.41 -21.52
N VAL A 193 -22.19 9.63 -22.39
CA VAL A 193 -23.29 8.73 -22.69
C VAL A 193 -23.44 8.61 -24.22
N PRO A 194 -24.07 7.56 -24.76
CA PRO A 194 -24.37 7.48 -26.20
C PRO A 194 -25.12 8.73 -26.67
N ARG A 195 -24.65 9.42 -27.72
CA ARG A 195 -25.18 10.74 -28.11
C ARG A 195 -26.68 10.72 -28.36
N GLU A 196 -27.17 9.71 -29.08
CA GLU A 196 -28.59 9.47 -29.36
C GLU A 196 -29.47 9.44 -28.10
N ARG A 197 -28.92 9.07 -26.93
CA ARG A 197 -29.65 8.99 -25.66
C ARG A 197 -29.40 10.18 -24.74
N GLY A 198 -28.51 11.12 -25.10
CA GLY A 198 -28.09 12.23 -24.24
C GLY A 198 -29.26 13.05 -23.66
N ALA A 199 -30.28 13.34 -24.45
CA ALA A 199 -31.47 14.07 -24.00
C ALA A 199 -32.34 13.26 -23.01
N ASP A 200 -32.48 11.94 -23.22
CA ASP A 200 -33.18 11.05 -22.27
C ASP A 200 -32.40 10.94 -20.96
N CYS A 201 -31.09 10.71 -21.04
CA CYS A 201 -30.19 10.66 -19.90
C CYS A 201 -30.29 11.93 -19.05
N ASP A 202 -30.22 13.11 -19.67
CA ASP A 202 -30.27 14.39 -18.97
C ASP A 202 -31.61 14.62 -18.25
N LYS A 203 -32.72 14.36 -18.97
CA LYS A 203 -34.08 14.44 -18.42
C LYS A 203 -34.28 13.45 -17.27
N GLY A 204 -33.78 12.23 -17.40
CA GLY A 204 -33.84 11.19 -16.35
C GLY A 204 -32.96 11.53 -15.13
N LEU A 205 -31.88 12.29 -15.32
CA LEU A 205 -31.00 12.76 -14.25
C LEU A 205 -31.51 14.02 -13.55
N ALA A 206 -32.46 14.77 -14.11
CA ALA A 206 -33.03 15.96 -13.47
C ALA A 206 -33.57 15.68 -12.05
N GLY A 207 -34.27 14.56 -11.85
CA GLY A 207 -34.71 14.13 -10.51
C GLY A 207 -33.55 13.72 -9.59
N ALA A 208 -32.42 13.25 -10.13
CA ALA A 208 -31.23 12.91 -9.35
C ALA A 208 -30.44 14.15 -8.91
N ARG A 209 -30.47 15.25 -9.69
CA ARG A 209 -29.92 16.57 -9.31
C ARG A 209 -30.66 17.20 -8.13
N LEU A 210 -31.97 16.96 -8.03
CA LEU A 210 -32.83 17.46 -6.96
C LEU A 210 -32.88 16.53 -5.74
N ALA A 211 -32.45 15.27 -5.87
CA ALA A 211 -32.47 14.29 -4.80
C ALA A 211 -31.29 14.50 -3.84
N THR A 212 -31.58 14.59 -2.54
CA THR A 212 -30.55 14.62 -1.49
C THR A 212 -29.64 13.39 -1.60
N PRO A 213 -28.29 13.54 -1.59
CA PRO A 213 -27.38 12.39 -1.65
C PRO A 213 -27.67 11.34 -0.57
N SER A 214 -27.76 10.07 -0.98
CA SER A 214 -28.04 8.92 -0.09
C SER A 214 -26.81 8.46 0.72
N HIS A 215 -25.73 9.23 0.67
CA HIS A 215 -24.46 8.97 1.33
C HIS A 215 -23.94 10.30 1.86
N ASP A 216 -23.31 10.28 3.03
CA ASP A 216 -22.57 11.43 3.55
C ASP A 216 -21.08 11.30 3.18
N GLN A 217 -20.36 12.42 3.21
CA GLN A 217 -18.90 12.40 3.10
C GLN A 217 -18.26 12.23 4.48
N HIS A 218 -17.16 11.49 4.54
CA HIS A 218 -16.30 11.37 5.72
C HIS A 218 -14.86 11.56 5.27
N VAL A 219 -14.22 12.63 5.76
CA VAL A 219 -12.79 12.86 5.59
C VAL A 219 -12.07 12.02 6.63
N VAL A 220 -11.28 11.05 6.18
CA VAL A 220 -10.55 10.13 7.07
C VAL A 220 -9.53 10.91 7.89
N LYS A 221 -9.57 10.75 9.21
CA LYS A 221 -8.60 11.34 10.14
C LYS A 221 -7.28 10.60 10.06
N GLN A 222 -6.16 11.28 10.33
CA GLN A 222 -4.87 10.61 10.39
C GLN A 222 -4.85 9.60 11.54
N GLY A 223 -4.37 8.37 11.32
CA GLY A 223 -4.44 7.27 12.30
C GLY A 223 -5.76 6.47 12.29
N GLN A 224 -6.80 6.90 11.57
CA GLN A 224 -8.12 6.28 11.64
C GLN A 224 -8.24 5.05 10.72
N THR A 225 -8.85 3.97 11.21
CA THR A 225 -9.03 2.74 10.43
C THR A 225 -10.43 2.62 9.82
N LEU A 226 -10.60 1.74 8.83
CA LEU A 226 -11.93 1.47 8.24
C LEU A 226 -12.91 0.87 9.25
N GLU A 227 -12.43 0.10 10.23
CA GLU A 227 -13.23 -0.44 11.34
C GLU A 227 -13.75 0.67 12.24
N GLU A 228 -12.93 1.69 12.53
CA GLU A 228 -13.31 2.87 13.31
C GLU A 228 -14.38 3.69 12.57
N ILE A 229 -14.18 3.95 11.28
CA ILE A 229 -15.15 4.66 10.43
C ILE A 229 -16.46 3.86 10.33
N ALA A 230 -16.38 2.54 10.13
CA ALA A 230 -17.55 1.67 10.03
C ALA A 230 -18.39 1.73 11.32
N ARG A 231 -17.73 1.65 12.48
CA ARG A 231 -18.37 1.79 13.80
C ARG A 231 -18.97 3.18 14.02
N GLU A 232 -18.22 4.25 13.73
CA GLU A 232 -18.69 5.64 13.86
C GLU A 232 -19.92 5.94 12.98
N ARG A 233 -20.00 5.30 11.80
CA ARG A 233 -21.05 5.52 10.81
C ARG A 233 -22.12 4.42 10.78
N GLY A 234 -22.17 3.53 11.78
CA GLY A 234 -23.19 2.48 11.87
C GLY A 234 -23.23 1.53 10.66
N THR A 235 -22.08 1.21 10.08
CA THR A 235 -21.95 0.39 8.87
C THR A 235 -20.86 -0.69 9.03
N THR A 236 -20.49 -1.39 7.95
CA THR A 236 -19.46 -2.43 7.96
C THR A 236 -18.27 -2.05 7.08
N VAL A 237 -17.08 -2.57 7.40
CA VAL A 237 -15.88 -2.39 6.56
C VAL A 237 -16.14 -2.87 5.12
N ALA A 238 -16.81 -4.01 4.97
CA ALA A 238 -17.21 -4.55 3.67
C ALA A 238 -18.09 -3.57 2.87
N LYS A 239 -19.01 -2.85 3.53
CA LYS A 239 -19.84 -1.86 2.85
C LYS A 239 -19.06 -0.59 2.52
N LEU A 240 -18.14 -0.16 3.37
CA LEU A 240 -17.23 0.95 3.06
C LEU A 240 -16.32 0.63 1.87
N THR A 241 -15.75 -0.58 1.80
CA THR A 241 -14.87 -0.98 0.70
C THR A 241 -15.62 -1.09 -0.63
N GLU A 242 -16.83 -1.68 -0.63
CA GLU A 242 -17.73 -1.71 -1.78
C GLU A 242 -18.11 -0.29 -2.26
N LEU A 243 -18.52 0.58 -1.32
CA LEU A 243 -19.01 1.93 -1.61
C LEU A 243 -17.93 2.87 -2.18
N ASN A 244 -16.66 2.64 -1.82
CA ASN A 244 -15.51 3.48 -2.15
C ASN A 244 -14.50 2.80 -3.10
N ALA A 245 -14.83 1.63 -3.63
CA ALA A 245 -13.95 0.79 -4.45
C ALA A 245 -12.54 0.57 -3.85
N ILE A 246 -12.46 0.42 -2.52
CA ILE A 246 -11.20 0.16 -1.82
C ILE A 246 -10.81 -1.29 -2.06
N HIS A 247 -9.65 -1.53 -2.68
CA HIS A 247 -9.17 -2.87 -2.97
C HIS A 247 -8.78 -3.64 -1.69
N ARG A 248 -8.76 -4.97 -1.75
CA ARG A 248 -8.39 -5.80 -0.57
C ARG A 248 -6.93 -5.54 -0.19
N GLY A 249 -6.71 -5.05 1.04
CA GLY A 249 -5.38 -4.67 1.54
C GLY A 249 -4.92 -3.28 1.09
N GLU A 250 -5.73 -2.56 0.31
CA GLU A 250 -5.53 -1.14 0.08
C GLU A 250 -5.79 -0.36 1.38
N ARG A 251 -4.98 0.67 1.59
CA ARG A 251 -4.98 1.46 2.81
C ARG A 251 -5.52 2.85 2.50
N VAL A 252 -6.41 3.33 3.35
CA VAL A 252 -6.95 4.67 3.21
C VAL A 252 -6.13 5.61 4.07
N GLN A 253 -5.47 6.57 3.44
CA GLN A 253 -4.67 7.58 4.12
C GLN A 253 -5.56 8.68 4.73
N GLY A 254 -5.07 9.34 5.77
CA GLY A 254 -5.68 10.55 6.31
C GLY A 254 -5.87 11.61 5.23
N GLY A 255 -6.95 12.39 5.31
CA GLY A 255 -7.36 13.34 4.29
C GLY A 255 -8.18 12.73 3.13
N THR A 256 -8.21 11.39 2.97
CA THR A 256 -9.06 10.77 1.94
C THR A 256 -10.54 11.05 2.21
N VAL A 257 -11.27 11.48 1.18
CA VAL A 257 -12.73 11.62 1.22
C VAL A 257 -13.37 10.27 0.87
N LEU A 258 -14.07 9.68 1.83
CA LEU A 258 -14.90 8.49 1.63
C LEU A 258 -16.39 8.86 1.64
N LEU A 259 -17.16 8.16 0.83
CA LEU A 259 -18.61 8.05 0.97
C LEU A 259 -18.94 7.05 2.08
N VAL A 260 -19.91 7.41 2.92
CA VAL A 260 -20.45 6.53 3.97
C VAL A 260 -21.97 6.47 3.85
N PRO A 261 -22.62 5.33 4.15
CA PRO A 261 -24.09 5.24 4.05
C PRO A 261 -24.76 6.26 4.96
N ARG A 262 -25.83 6.89 4.47
CA ARG A 262 -26.64 7.82 5.26
C ARG A 262 -27.57 7.05 6.19
N GLY A 263 -27.01 6.49 7.25
CA GLY A 263 -27.71 5.91 8.40
C GLY A 263 -27.57 6.83 9.61
N ALA A 264 -28.56 6.80 10.51
CA ALA A 264 -28.60 7.72 11.65
C ALA A 264 -27.26 7.72 12.42
N LEU A 265 -26.82 8.93 12.80
CA LEU A 265 -25.89 9.11 13.92
C LEU A 265 -26.44 8.27 15.06
N SER A 266 -25.75 7.18 15.41
CA SER A 266 -26.19 6.25 16.42
C SER A 266 -25.87 6.82 17.81
N SER A 267 -26.54 7.90 18.16
CA SER A 267 -26.59 8.51 19.50
C SER A 267 -27.36 7.61 20.50
N GLY A 268 -27.06 6.31 20.48
CA GLY A 268 -27.91 5.24 20.96
C GLY A 268 -27.81 3.95 20.14
N GLY A 269 -26.69 3.69 19.47
CA GLY A 269 -26.37 2.35 18.97
C GLY A 269 -25.66 1.57 20.07
N SER A 270 -26.29 0.52 20.57
CA SER A 270 -25.79 -0.34 21.65
C SER A 270 -24.27 -0.45 21.66
N HIS A 271 -23.65 -0.25 22.83
CA HIS A 271 -22.52 -1.11 23.15
C HIS A 271 -23.00 -2.54 22.88
N THR A 272 -22.50 -3.18 21.83
CA THR A 272 -22.15 -4.59 21.98
C THR A 272 -21.23 -4.59 23.17
N THR A 273 -21.75 -5.07 24.30
CA THR A 273 -20.93 -5.31 25.48
C THR A 273 -19.88 -6.33 25.06
N THR A 274 -18.71 -5.82 24.63
CA THR A 274 -17.49 -6.20 25.33
C THR A 274 -17.87 -6.23 26.79
N GLU A 275 -17.76 -7.40 27.39
CA GLU A 275 -18.10 -7.64 28.79
C GLU A 275 -17.41 -6.58 29.67
N PRO A 276 -17.85 -6.35 30.92
CA PRO A 276 -17.13 -5.49 31.85
C PRO A 276 -15.70 -6.03 32.09
N GLY A 277 -14.76 -5.63 31.23
CA GLY A 277 -13.54 -6.41 30.97
C GLY A 277 -12.58 -5.65 30.06
N ASP A 278 -11.67 -4.93 30.71
CA ASP A 278 -10.47 -4.27 30.20
C ASP A 278 -10.57 -3.28 29.02
N LYS A 279 -10.12 -2.05 29.31
CA LYS A 279 -9.73 -1.04 28.30
C LYS A 279 -8.62 -1.63 27.42
N PRO A 280 -8.53 -1.26 26.12
CA PRO A 280 -7.45 -1.71 25.25
C PRO A 280 -6.08 -1.50 25.90
N SER A 281 -5.33 -2.59 26.03
CA SER A 281 -4.01 -2.61 26.65
C SER A 281 -2.98 -2.04 25.67
N VAL A 282 -2.38 -0.91 26.02
CA VAL A 282 -1.38 -0.21 25.20
C VAL A 282 -0.02 -0.35 25.84
N VAL A 283 0.93 -0.94 25.13
CA VAL A 283 2.31 -1.11 25.61
C VAL A 283 3.04 0.24 25.57
N VAL A 284 3.71 0.61 26.67
CA VAL A 284 4.42 1.90 26.81
C VAL A 284 5.83 1.72 27.38
N THR A 285 6.70 2.72 27.21
CA THR A 285 8.03 2.74 27.85
C THR A 285 7.94 2.69 29.37
N GLN A 286 8.99 2.19 30.05
CA GLN A 286 9.06 2.24 31.52
C GLN A 286 9.21 3.67 32.08
N GLN A 287 9.71 4.60 31.26
CA GLN A 287 9.84 6.00 31.66
C GLN A 287 8.45 6.64 31.82
N MET A 288 8.22 7.26 32.99
CA MET A 288 7.04 8.08 33.24
C MET A 288 7.32 9.53 32.88
N PHE A 289 6.37 10.16 32.19
CA PHE A 289 6.42 11.58 31.83
C PHE A 289 5.19 12.28 32.40
N VAL A 290 5.40 13.44 33.03
CA VAL A 290 4.35 14.27 33.61
C VAL A 290 4.58 15.71 33.18
N TYR A 291 3.56 16.34 32.62
CA TYR A 291 3.60 17.68 32.05
C TYR A 291 2.33 18.44 32.45
N PRO A 292 2.42 19.58 33.17
CA PRO A 292 1.24 20.32 33.62
C PRO A 292 0.39 20.93 32.49
N ASP A 293 1.02 21.23 31.36
CA ASP A 293 0.51 21.95 30.18
C ASP A 293 0.03 21.02 29.04
N ARG A 294 0.26 19.70 29.17
CA ARG A 294 0.00 18.72 28.12
C ARG A 294 -1.03 17.67 28.56
N THR A 295 -1.52 16.91 27.59
CA THR A 295 -2.42 15.77 27.78
C THR A 295 -1.80 14.53 27.17
N ARG A 296 -1.80 13.39 27.87
CA ARG A 296 -1.34 12.12 27.31
C ARG A 296 -2.42 11.52 26.40
N VAL A 297 -2.03 11.21 25.17
CA VAL A 297 -2.86 10.51 24.18
C VAL A 297 -2.05 9.40 23.52
N PHE A 298 -2.75 8.48 22.85
CA PHE A 298 -2.15 7.33 22.20
C PHE A 298 -2.53 7.29 20.72
N TYR A 299 -1.52 7.33 19.85
CA TYR A 299 -1.67 7.34 18.40
C TYR A 299 -1.30 5.97 17.82
N ARG A 300 -2.16 5.40 16.96
CA ARG A 300 -1.93 4.10 16.33
C ARG A 300 -1.32 4.29 14.93
N VAL A 301 -0.07 3.85 14.77
CA VAL A 301 0.72 3.94 13.54
C VAL A 301 0.03 3.23 12.39
N GLN A 302 -0.15 3.94 11.28
CA GLN A 302 -0.60 3.40 10.00
C GLN A 302 0.58 3.09 9.10
N ALA A 303 0.41 2.20 8.12
CA ALA A 303 1.49 1.85 7.22
C ALA A 303 1.86 3.03 6.31
N GLY A 304 3.11 3.49 6.43
CA GLY A 304 3.62 4.65 5.70
C GLY A 304 3.68 5.93 6.54
N ASP A 305 3.15 5.94 7.76
CA ASP A 305 3.37 7.03 8.71
C ASP A 305 4.88 7.18 9.00
N THR A 306 5.32 8.44 9.10
CA THR A 306 6.67 8.81 9.52
C THR A 306 6.60 9.68 10.77
N LEU A 307 7.65 9.66 11.60
CA LEU A 307 7.71 10.47 12.82
C LEU A 307 7.55 11.98 12.56
N PRO A 308 8.11 12.59 11.49
CA PRO A 308 7.83 13.99 11.16
C PRO A 308 6.35 14.27 10.93
N GLN A 309 5.64 13.43 10.16
CA GLN A 309 4.21 13.61 9.87
C GLN A 309 3.34 13.44 11.12
N ILE A 310 3.64 12.45 11.96
CA ILE A 310 2.95 12.26 13.25
C ILE A 310 3.21 13.47 14.17
N GLY A 311 4.45 13.95 14.21
CA GLY A 311 4.86 15.10 15.01
C GLY A 311 4.14 16.38 14.60
N GLU A 312 4.11 16.68 13.29
CA GLU A 312 3.37 17.82 12.73
C GLU A 312 1.87 17.75 13.05
N ALA A 313 1.23 16.60 12.79
CA ALA A 313 -0.19 16.40 13.06
C ALA A 313 -0.52 16.63 14.54
N LEU A 314 0.28 16.09 15.45
CA LEU A 314 0.07 16.19 16.90
C LEU A 314 0.66 17.45 17.54
N GLY A 315 1.45 18.25 16.81
CA GLY A 315 2.09 19.47 17.32
C GLY A 315 3.24 19.20 18.30
N VAL A 316 4.04 18.17 18.05
CA VAL A 316 5.19 17.74 18.88
C VAL A 316 6.41 17.47 18.00
N THR A 317 7.62 17.48 18.58
CA THR A 317 8.84 17.23 17.81
C THR A 317 9.13 15.74 17.60
N VAL A 318 9.98 15.42 16.61
CA VAL A 318 10.50 14.05 16.42
C VAL A 318 11.33 13.61 17.63
N ASP A 319 12.06 14.53 18.27
CA ASP A 319 12.83 14.24 19.48
C ASP A 319 11.91 13.96 20.69
N ASP A 320 10.77 14.64 20.81
CA ASP A 320 9.73 14.31 21.79
C ASP A 320 9.20 12.88 21.56
N LEU A 321 8.82 12.56 20.32
CA LEU A 321 8.29 11.23 19.97
C LEU A 321 9.32 10.12 20.24
N ARG A 322 10.61 10.34 19.90
CA ARG A 322 11.71 9.44 20.27
C ARG A 322 11.80 9.27 21.78
N ARG A 323 11.85 10.38 22.52
CA ARG A 323 11.99 10.38 23.99
C ARG A 323 10.85 9.64 24.67
N TRP A 324 9.62 9.77 24.19
CA TRP A 324 8.46 9.15 24.80
C TRP A 324 8.25 7.68 24.42
N ASN A 325 8.87 7.19 23.33
CA ASN A 325 8.56 5.86 22.78
C ASN A 325 9.78 4.96 22.53
N ASP A 326 10.99 5.43 22.83
CA ASP A 326 12.26 4.74 22.55
C ASP A 326 12.40 4.32 21.06
N VAL A 327 11.86 5.13 20.14
CA VAL A 327 11.86 4.87 18.68
C VAL A 327 13.05 5.52 17.96
N ASP A 328 13.72 4.74 17.12
CA ASP A 328 14.80 5.25 16.25
C ASP A 328 14.22 6.14 15.14
N PRO A 329 14.66 7.41 14.99
CA PRO A 329 14.11 8.34 14.01
C PRO A 329 14.47 8.02 12.56
N SER A 330 15.48 7.16 12.33
CA SER A 330 15.86 6.65 11.01
C SER A 330 15.17 5.33 10.65
N ALA A 331 14.63 4.61 11.63
CA ALA A 331 13.92 3.37 11.41
C ALA A 331 12.48 3.60 10.96
N ARG A 332 11.97 2.69 10.12
CA ARG A 332 10.57 2.68 9.70
C ARG A 332 9.68 2.23 10.86
N LEU A 333 8.66 3.02 11.19
CA LEU A 333 7.62 2.63 12.13
C LEU A 333 6.84 1.41 11.62
N VAL A 334 6.58 0.45 12.50
CA VAL A 334 5.76 -0.72 12.18
C VAL A 334 4.30 -0.37 12.38
N GLU A 335 3.46 -0.71 11.40
CA GLU A 335 2.01 -0.54 11.47
C GLU A 335 1.43 -1.24 12.71
N GLY A 336 0.45 -0.62 13.34
CA GLY A 336 -0.21 -1.15 14.52
C GLY A 336 0.57 -0.94 15.82
N MET A 337 1.82 -0.49 15.76
CA MET A 337 2.47 0.14 16.92
C MET A 337 1.60 1.28 17.44
N THR A 338 1.57 1.45 18.75
CA THR A 338 0.87 2.58 19.38
C THR A 338 1.91 3.44 20.08
N LEU A 339 1.97 4.72 19.73
CA LEU A 339 2.86 5.70 20.33
C LEU A 339 2.11 6.46 21.41
N GLN A 340 2.73 6.61 22.59
CA GLN A 340 2.30 7.62 23.56
C GLN A 340 2.82 9.00 23.16
N VAL A 341 1.95 9.99 23.25
CA VAL A 341 2.23 11.36 22.80
C VAL A 341 1.66 12.35 23.81
N PHE A 342 2.37 13.45 24.06
CA PHE A 342 1.97 14.52 24.98
C PHE A 342 1.84 15.86 24.25
N PRO A 343 0.81 16.05 23.40
CA PRO A 343 0.46 17.35 22.83
C PRO A 343 0.04 18.37 23.91
N ALA A 344 0.14 19.65 23.59
CA ALA A 344 -0.41 20.73 24.42
C ALA A 344 -1.93 20.56 24.63
N ARG A 345 -2.44 20.96 25.80
CA ARG A 345 -3.86 20.78 26.18
C ARG A 345 -4.84 21.44 25.23
N GLU A 346 -4.43 22.55 24.61
CA GLU A 346 -5.22 23.40 23.72
C GLU A 346 -5.12 22.97 22.24
N LYS A 347 -4.30 21.96 21.92
CA LYS A 347 -4.11 21.47 20.54
C LYS A 347 -5.42 20.84 20.04
N ASP A 348 -5.92 21.33 18.90
CA ASP A 348 -6.99 20.66 18.17
C ASP A 348 -6.48 19.31 17.62
N LEU A 349 -7.12 18.24 18.08
CA LEU A 349 -6.89 16.85 17.65
C LEU A 349 -8.07 16.30 16.82
N SER A 350 -9.05 17.12 16.44
CA SER A 350 -10.26 16.69 15.72
C SER A 350 -9.99 15.93 14.42
N ARG A 351 -8.83 16.20 13.79
CA ARG A 351 -8.37 15.58 12.53
C ARG A 351 -7.45 14.36 12.71
N VAL A 352 -7.19 13.93 13.95
CA VAL A 352 -6.30 12.80 14.27
C VAL A 352 -7.05 11.78 15.13
N SER A 353 -6.98 10.49 14.78
CA SER A 353 -7.50 9.40 15.63
C SER A 353 -6.50 9.13 16.75
N VAL A 354 -6.90 9.44 17.98
CA VAL A 354 -6.12 9.13 19.19
C VAL A 354 -7.02 8.54 20.27
N LEU A 355 -6.48 7.65 21.07
CA LEU A 355 -7.13 7.17 22.29
C LEU A 355 -6.70 8.06 23.46
N ALA A 356 -7.64 8.50 24.29
CA ALA A 356 -7.32 9.25 25.50
C ALA A 356 -6.82 8.30 26.60
N GLU A 357 -5.99 8.81 27.53
CA GLU A 357 -5.43 8.00 28.63
C GLU A 357 -6.50 7.31 29.49
N ARG A 358 -7.67 7.94 29.68
CA ARG A 358 -8.80 7.33 30.39
C ARG A 358 -9.41 6.11 29.69
N ASP A 359 -9.22 5.97 28.37
CA ASP A 359 -9.86 4.96 27.52
C ASP A 359 -8.93 3.79 27.17
N VAL A 360 -7.70 3.78 27.70
CA VAL A 360 -6.72 2.70 27.53
C VAL A 360 -6.23 2.17 28.89
N ARG A 361 -5.60 0.99 28.88
CA ARG A 361 -4.80 0.47 30.00
C ARG A 361 -3.32 0.52 29.60
N PRO A 362 -2.53 1.52 30.02
CA PRO A 362 -1.11 1.59 29.66
C PRO A 362 -0.32 0.54 30.45
N ILE A 363 0.37 -0.36 29.75
CA ILE A 363 1.17 -1.44 30.34
C ILE A 363 2.66 -1.17 30.04
N PRO A 364 3.48 -0.84 31.04
CA PRO A 364 4.92 -0.61 30.84
C PRO A 364 5.64 -1.88 30.35
N VAL A 365 6.45 -1.76 29.29
CA VAL A 365 7.29 -2.85 28.77
C VAL A 365 8.10 -3.48 29.91
N GLY A 366 8.09 -4.81 30.01
CA GLY A 366 8.84 -5.54 31.03
C GLY A 366 8.30 -5.46 32.45
N SER A 367 7.11 -4.86 32.67
CA SER A 367 6.31 -5.09 33.89
C SER A 367 5.83 -6.54 33.97
N GLU A 368 5.32 -6.95 35.14
CA GLU A 368 4.72 -8.28 35.32
C GLU A 368 3.50 -8.45 34.41
N GLU A 369 2.59 -7.47 34.39
CA GLU A 369 1.44 -7.38 33.48
C GLU A 369 1.82 -7.47 32.00
N PHE A 370 2.94 -6.85 31.58
CA PHE A 370 3.44 -6.97 30.21
C PHE A 370 3.79 -8.42 29.85
N PHE A 371 4.49 -9.12 30.76
CA PHE A 371 4.88 -10.51 30.53
C PHE A 371 3.70 -11.47 30.61
N GLU A 372 2.68 -11.18 31.43
CA GLU A 372 1.43 -11.94 31.46
C GLU A 372 0.65 -11.81 30.14
N LEU A 373 0.45 -10.57 29.65
CA LEU A 373 -0.24 -10.31 28.39
C LEU A 373 0.49 -10.92 27.18
N HIS A 374 1.82 -10.90 27.18
CA HIS A 374 2.65 -11.43 26.09
C HIS A 374 3.21 -12.84 26.38
N ASN A 375 2.59 -13.61 27.29
CA ASN A 375 3.04 -14.97 27.57
C ASN A 375 2.62 -15.95 26.47
N ASP A 376 3.21 -15.79 25.29
CA ASP A 376 2.88 -16.58 24.11
C ASP A 376 3.34 -18.04 24.29
N LYS A 377 2.35 -18.93 24.42
CA LYS A 377 2.40 -20.38 24.15
C LYS A 377 3.63 -21.14 24.70
N HIS A 378 3.38 -21.84 25.80
CA HIS A 378 4.15 -22.98 26.33
C HIS A 378 5.29 -22.69 27.32
N ARG A 379 5.48 -21.46 27.82
CA ARG A 379 6.38 -21.21 28.97
C ARG A 379 5.72 -20.34 30.04
N ALA A 380 6.29 -20.34 31.24
CA ALA A 380 5.91 -19.49 32.35
C ALA A 380 7.15 -18.78 32.88
N ARG A 381 7.05 -17.45 33.08
CA ARG A 381 8.10 -16.64 33.68
C ARG A 381 8.11 -16.87 35.19
N VAL A 382 9.21 -17.40 35.72
CA VAL A 382 9.39 -17.65 37.15
C VAL A 382 10.59 -16.86 37.64
N VAL A 383 10.49 -16.22 38.80
CA VAL A 383 11.60 -15.50 39.43
C VAL A 383 12.03 -16.27 40.68
N VAL A 384 13.31 -16.63 40.75
CA VAL A 384 13.93 -17.38 41.85
C VAL A 384 14.99 -16.50 42.51
N THR A 385 15.05 -16.53 43.84
CA THR A 385 16.07 -15.84 44.62
C THR A 385 17.33 -16.71 44.72
N ALA A 386 18.48 -16.17 44.31
CA ALA A 386 19.78 -16.84 44.38
C ALA A 386 20.27 -16.96 45.85
N LYS A 387 20.99 -18.04 46.14
CA LYS A 387 21.67 -18.27 47.42
C LYS A 387 23.17 -17.99 47.30
N ALA A 388 23.86 -17.89 48.44
CA ALA A 388 25.31 -17.75 48.45
C ALA A 388 25.98 -18.92 47.69
N GLY A 389 26.82 -18.61 46.70
CA GLY A 389 27.48 -19.59 45.85
C GLY A 389 26.68 -20.06 44.62
N ASP A 390 25.46 -19.56 44.41
CA ASP A 390 24.75 -19.80 43.14
C ASP A 390 25.37 -19.02 41.97
N THR A 391 25.25 -19.61 40.78
CA THR A 391 25.52 -18.95 39.49
C THR A 391 24.31 -19.13 38.58
N LEU A 392 24.24 -18.37 37.49
CA LEU A 392 23.19 -18.59 36.49
C LEU A 392 23.24 -20.01 35.90
N ALA A 393 24.43 -20.62 35.79
CA ALA A 393 24.59 -22.01 35.39
C ALA A 393 24.03 -23.02 36.42
N SER A 394 24.27 -22.82 37.73
CA SER A 394 23.75 -23.73 38.78
C SER A 394 22.22 -23.68 38.83
N ILE A 395 21.64 -22.48 38.83
CA ILE A 395 20.19 -22.25 38.87
C ILE A 395 19.54 -22.77 37.59
N GLY A 396 20.10 -22.48 36.41
CA GLY A 396 19.61 -23.00 35.14
C GLY A 396 19.54 -24.52 35.13
N LYS A 397 20.65 -25.19 35.46
CA LYS A 397 20.75 -26.66 35.53
C LYS A 397 19.70 -27.25 36.48
N LYS A 398 19.50 -26.66 37.66
CA LYS A 398 18.52 -27.10 38.66
C LYS A 398 17.07 -27.04 38.14
N HIS A 399 16.76 -26.05 37.29
CA HIS A 399 15.42 -25.82 36.76
C HIS A 399 15.22 -26.33 35.32
N GLY A 400 16.20 -27.05 34.75
CA GLY A 400 16.11 -27.61 33.39
C GLY A 400 16.27 -26.56 32.27
N VAL A 401 16.87 -25.40 32.57
CA VAL A 401 17.09 -24.30 31.64
C VAL A 401 18.58 -24.22 31.27
N SER A 402 18.90 -24.10 29.98
CA SER A 402 20.30 -24.07 29.53
C SER A 402 21.01 -22.79 29.98
N ALA A 403 22.30 -22.88 30.33
CA ALA A 403 23.09 -21.75 30.81
C ALA A 403 23.09 -20.56 29.81
N GLY A 404 23.16 -20.83 28.50
CA GLY A 404 23.08 -19.78 27.48
C GLY A 404 21.70 -19.09 27.36
N LEU A 405 20.62 -19.76 27.78
CA LEU A 405 19.31 -19.10 27.91
C LEU A 405 19.24 -18.29 29.20
N MET A 406 19.84 -18.78 30.30
CA MET A 406 19.95 -18.03 31.55
C MET A 406 20.69 -16.71 31.36
N GLU A 407 21.84 -16.73 30.69
CA GLU A 407 22.61 -15.52 30.34
C GLU A 407 21.77 -14.50 29.58
N ARG A 408 21.12 -14.95 28.50
CA ARG A 408 20.31 -14.09 27.63
C ARG A 408 19.12 -13.45 28.36
N VAL A 409 18.47 -14.21 29.24
CA VAL A 409 17.29 -13.74 30.00
C VAL A 409 17.69 -12.80 31.13
N ASN A 410 18.82 -13.02 31.80
CA ASN A 410 19.24 -12.28 32.99
C ASN A 410 20.28 -11.19 32.71
N ARG A 411 20.84 -11.13 31.50
CA ARG A 411 21.88 -10.18 31.07
C ARG A 411 23.13 -10.16 31.98
N ARG A 412 23.53 -11.34 32.47
CA ARG A 412 24.77 -11.60 33.23
C ARG A 412 25.44 -12.86 32.68
N GLY A 413 26.74 -13.05 32.90
CA GLY A 413 27.47 -14.24 32.47
C GLY A 413 27.08 -15.50 33.26
N ARG A 414 27.19 -16.69 32.65
CA ARG A 414 26.74 -17.96 33.27
C ARG A 414 27.46 -18.32 34.58
N ASN A 415 28.68 -17.81 34.73
CA ASN A 415 29.59 -18.07 35.84
C ASN A 415 29.72 -16.87 36.79
N ASP A 416 29.00 -15.78 36.53
CA ASP A 416 29.03 -14.61 37.40
C ASP A 416 28.51 -15.02 38.79
N ALA A 417 29.24 -14.64 39.84
CA ALA A 417 28.83 -14.89 41.21
C ALA A 417 27.56 -14.09 41.53
N LEU A 418 26.50 -14.79 41.92
CA LEU A 418 25.25 -14.15 42.34
C LEU A 418 25.30 -13.85 43.84
N ALA A 419 24.85 -12.66 44.23
CA ALA A 419 24.69 -12.33 45.63
C ALA A 419 23.51 -13.10 46.21
N ALA A 420 23.60 -13.49 47.49
CA ALA A 420 22.44 -14.04 48.19
C ALA A 420 21.32 -12.98 48.23
N GLY A 421 20.16 -13.30 47.64
CA GLY A 421 19.07 -12.33 47.44
C GLY A 421 18.87 -11.87 45.99
N ASP A 422 19.82 -12.12 45.07
CA ASP A 422 19.67 -11.74 43.66
C ASP A 422 18.44 -12.40 43.02
N ARG A 423 17.65 -11.62 42.27
CA ARG A 423 16.46 -12.11 41.55
C ARG A 423 16.87 -12.64 40.17
N VAL A 424 16.70 -13.94 39.95
CA VAL A 424 17.01 -14.65 38.71
C VAL A 424 15.72 -15.05 38.00
N VAL A 425 15.57 -14.65 36.74
CA VAL A 425 14.42 -14.93 35.89
C VAL A 425 14.67 -16.21 35.07
N LEU A 426 13.66 -17.07 35.06
CA LEU A 426 13.58 -18.35 34.37
C LEU A 426 12.34 -18.38 33.47
N TRP A 427 12.39 -19.11 32.35
CA TRP A 427 11.23 -19.39 31.50
C TRP A 427 11.03 -20.89 31.39
N LEU A 428 10.06 -21.43 32.14
CA LEU A 428 9.86 -22.87 32.31
C LEU A 428 8.70 -23.37 31.45
N THR A 429 8.88 -24.49 30.72
CA THR A 429 7.77 -25.17 30.06
C THR A 429 6.91 -25.93 31.09
N PRO A 430 5.57 -25.79 31.10
CA PRO A 430 4.71 -26.60 31.97
C PRO A 430 4.90 -28.10 31.72
N LYS A 431 5.09 -28.90 32.78
CA LYS A 431 5.12 -30.36 32.66
C LYS A 431 3.71 -30.88 32.36
N LYS A 432 3.54 -31.62 31.25
CA LYS A 432 2.32 -32.44 31.03
C LYS A 432 2.21 -33.50 32.16
N PRO A 433 0.98 -33.85 32.61
CA PRO A 433 0.77 -35.02 33.47
C PRO A 433 1.24 -36.30 32.79
N LYS A 434 1.81 -37.23 33.55
CA LYS A 434 2.33 -38.51 33.03
C LYS A 434 1.20 -39.55 32.98
N PRO A 435 0.91 -40.21 31.83
CA PRO A 435 -0.03 -41.32 31.77
C PRO A 435 0.48 -42.54 32.56
N ALA A 436 -0.45 -43.34 33.09
CA ALA A 436 -0.13 -44.62 33.73
C ALA A 436 0.35 -45.66 32.68
N PRO A 437 1.24 -46.60 33.04
CA PRO A 437 1.75 -47.60 32.11
C PRO A 437 0.71 -48.70 31.84
N ALA A 438 0.54 -49.05 30.56
CA ALA A 438 -0.23 -50.22 30.13
C ALA A 438 0.69 -51.45 29.95
N ALA A 439 0.13 -52.65 30.13
CA ALA A 439 0.87 -53.92 30.04
C ALA A 439 1.11 -54.37 28.58
N SER A 440 2.17 -55.16 28.38
CA SER A 440 2.46 -55.95 27.16
C SER A 440 1.92 -57.40 27.36
N PRO A 441 1.66 -58.21 26.30
CA PRO A 441 2.65 -58.67 25.29
C PRO A 441 2.06 -58.67 23.84
N GLU A 442 2.53 -59.32 22.75
CA GLU A 442 3.69 -60.20 22.40
C GLU A 442 4.09 -59.95 20.89
N PRO A 443 4.69 -60.82 20.02
CA PRO A 443 5.69 -60.32 19.03
C PRO A 443 5.60 -60.80 17.55
N THR A 444 6.59 -60.36 16.74
CA THR A 444 7.01 -60.84 15.38
C THR A 444 6.03 -60.59 14.20
N VAL A 445 6.45 -60.35 12.95
CA VAL A 445 7.44 -61.06 12.08
C VAL A 445 8.29 -60.11 11.21
N VAL A 446 9.42 -60.62 10.68
CA VAL A 446 10.47 -59.96 9.86
C VAL A 446 10.10 -59.87 8.36
N GLY A 447 10.59 -58.85 7.64
CA GLY A 447 10.54 -58.74 6.17
C GLY A 447 11.72 -57.94 5.58
N SER A 448 12.32 -58.46 4.51
CA SER A 448 13.64 -58.09 3.97
C SER A 448 13.71 -56.82 3.10
N ALA A 449 14.93 -56.30 2.90
CA ALA A 449 15.26 -55.21 1.96
C ALA A 449 15.78 -55.71 0.59
N PRO A 450 15.72 -54.85 -0.45
CA PRO A 450 16.72 -54.83 -1.52
C PRO A 450 17.34 -53.43 -1.76
N ASP A 451 18.33 -53.39 -2.66
CA ASP A 451 19.47 -52.45 -2.72
C ASP A 451 19.31 -51.24 -3.72
N PRO A 452 20.32 -50.34 -3.96
CA PRO A 452 20.08 -48.89 -4.01
C PRO A 452 20.40 -48.14 -5.34
N ALA A 453 20.49 -46.80 -5.24
CA ALA A 453 21.07 -45.79 -6.16
C ALA A 453 20.08 -45.13 -7.16
N PRO A 454 20.32 -43.88 -7.65
CA PRO A 454 21.55 -43.08 -7.58
C PRO A 454 21.45 -41.68 -6.91
N THR A 455 22.62 -41.09 -6.69
CA THR A 455 22.87 -39.84 -5.96
C THR A 455 22.71 -38.56 -6.82
N PRO A 456 22.05 -37.50 -6.34
CA PRO A 456 22.08 -36.17 -6.99
C PRO A 456 23.41 -35.44 -6.77
N LEU A 457 23.87 -34.69 -7.79
CA LEU A 457 25.13 -33.94 -7.79
C LEU A 457 25.08 -32.67 -6.91
N ALA A 458 26.25 -32.27 -6.40
CA ALA A 458 26.43 -31.11 -5.53
C ALA A 458 26.42 -29.76 -6.28
N PRO A 459 26.01 -28.65 -5.64
CA PRO A 459 25.99 -27.32 -6.25
C PRO A 459 27.41 -26.74 -6.43
N ILE A 460 27.62 -26.06 -7.56
CA ILE A 460 28.88 -25.38 -7.89
C ILE A 460 28.93 -24.02 -7.18
N SER A 461 30.08 -23.70 -6.57
CA SER A 461 30.30 -22.47 -5.83
C SER A 461 30.50 -21.24 -6.73
N ALA A 462 30.06 -20.07 -6.27
CA ALA A 462 30.35 -18.80 -6.93
C ALA A 462 31.82 -18.37 -6.72
N PRO A 463 32.45 -17.68 -7.69
CA PRO A 463 33.80 -17.16 -7.54
C PRO A 463 33.89 -15.94 -6.61
N VAL A 464 35.08 -15.75 -6.06
CA VAL A 464 35.47 -14.72 -5.08
C VAL A 464 35.59 -13.34 -5.76
N ALA A 465 35.27 -12.27 -5.04
CA ALA A 465 35.54 -10.90 -5.48
C ALA A 465 37.02 -10.53 -5.28
N GLU A 466 37.74 -10.25 -6.37
CA GLU A 466 39.06 -9.61 -6.31
C GLU A 466 38.95 -8.08 -6.24
N ALA A 467 39.94 -7.45 -5.59
CA ALA A 467 39.93 -6.03 -5.28
C ALA A 467 40.36 -5.15 -6.46
N LEU A 468 39.68 -4.02 -6.64
CA LEU A 468 40.09 -2.98 -7.59
C LEU A 468 41.26 -2.14 -7.02
N PRO A 469 42.32 -1.86 -7.80
CA PRO A 469 43.39 -0.96 -7.38
C PRO A 469 42.93 0.51 -7.41
N GLN A 470 43.51 1.33 -6.53
CA GLN A 470 43.27 2.78 -6.48
C GLN A 470 43.99 3.50 -7.62
N LEU A 471 43.38 4.59 -8.12
CA LEU A 471 43.99 5.49 -9.09
C LEU A 471 44.81 6.60 -8.38
N PRO A 472 45.95 7.04 -8.95
CA PRO A 472 46.73 8.16 -8.43
C PRO A 472 46.03 9.52 -8.65
N GLN A 473 46.47 10.53 -7.90
CA GLN A 473 45.89 11.88 -7.81
C GLN A 473 46.02 12.71 -9.09
#